data_AF-A0A7Y5MV03-F1
#
_entry.id   AF-A0A7Y5MV03-F1
#
_cell.length_a   1.000
_cell.length_b   1.000
_cell.length_c   1.000
_cell.angle_alpha   90.00
_cell.angle_beta   90.00
_cell.angle_gamma   90.00
#
_symmetry.space_group_name_H-M   'P 1'
#
loop_
_entity.id
_entity.type
_entity.pdbx_description
1 polymer ?
#
loop_
_entity_poly.entity_id
_entity_poly.type
_entity_poly.pdbx_seq_one_letter_code
_entity_poly.pdbx_strand_id
1 'polypeptide(L)'
;GSAVSSADYGDPHNEAERLTIFAKLEGVNRLLKRHEAAWEDLWKSDILIEGDLEAQRAIHSAIYHLYSFSREGIAYSLSPMGLSGLGYNGHVFWDTELWMYPAVLALQPEIARSFLEYRFERLEAAKKNAFSHGYKGAMFPWESSAEGSEDTPVWALTGPFQHHITGCVGWAFWKYYQTTQDEEWLRTRGYPMLKEVADFWASRVERNGPGKYDINNVIGANEWQENIDNNAFTNGMAITALRYAAQAARVLGLEPNPDWEHVAANIPILKFPDGTTRENATYDGVIIKQGDANLLAYPLKIVTDEKAIRKDLEYYEPRMSPEGPAMGHSVLAALYARLGDAEKAHELFVRSYKPNEVPPFGVLAETAGGTNPYFATGAGGTLQAVLFGLGGLEITDTGIVQLKTRLPKKWRSLKMTGIGKEKKTFEVK
;
A
#
# COMPACT_ATOMS: atom_id res chain seq x y z
N GLY A 1 -0.83 29.65 19.00
CA GLY A 1 0.42 29.24 19.68
C GLY A 1 1.05 28.13 18.86
N SER A 2 2.27 27.75 19.20
CA SER A 2 2.95 26.60 18.61
C SER A 2 2.80 25.37 19.50
N ALA A 3 2.71 24.18 18.90
CA ALA A 3 2.69 22.91 19.60
C ALA A 3 3.92 22.09 19.19
N VAL A 4 4.67 21.61 20.17
CA VAL A 4 5.84 20.73 20.02
C VAL A 4 5.86 19.74 21.17
N SER A 5 6.60 18.63 21.03
CA SER A 5 6.67 17.60 22.06
C SER A 5 8.11 17.34 22.51
N SER A 6 8.26 16.66 23.66
CA SER A 6 9.56 16.17 24.11
C SER A 6 10.11 15.03 23.26
N ALA A 7 9.32 14.47 22.34
CA ALA A 7 9.81 13.52 21.35
C ALA A 7 10.67 14.22 20.27
N ASP A 8 10.41 15.51 20.01
CA ASP A 8 11.09 16.27 18.96
C ASP A 8 12.21 17.18 19.53
N TYR A 9 11.99 17.73 20.73
CA TYR A 9 12.89 18.71 21.34
C TYR A 9 13.22 18.36 22.78
N GLY A 10 14.50 18.45 23.15
CA GLY A 10 14.95 18.25 24.55
C GLY A 10 14.44 19.33 25.51
N ASP A 11 14.04 20.49 25.00
CA ASP A 11 13.44 21.60 25.75
C ASP A 11 12.21 22.14 25.02
N PRO A 12 11.08 21.40 25.07
CA PRO A 12 9.90 21.70 24.26
C PRO A 12 9.20 23.00 24.69
N HIS A 13 9.33 23.40 25.95
CA HIS A 13 8.71 24.63 26.45
C HIS A 13 9.32 25.86 25.80
N ASN A 14 10.65 26.01 25.90
CA ASN A 14 11.34 27.16 25.32
C ASN A 14 11.24 27.16 23.79
N GLU A 15 11.20 25.98 23.15
CA GLU A 15 11.03 25.91 21.71
C GLU A 15 9.64 26.35 21.24
N ALA A 16 8.58 25.95 21.96
CA ALA A 16 7.22 26.43 21.68
C ALA A 16 7.13 27.96 21.78
N GLU A 17 7.79 28.57 22.77
CA GLU A 17 7.86 30.02 22.92
C GLU A 17 8.59 30.68 21.74
N ARG A 18 9.78 30.18 21.37
CA ARG A 18 10.55 30.70 20.22
C ARG A 18 9.75 30.64 18.92
N LEU A 19 9.12 29.50 18.63
CA LEU A 19 8.29 29.33 17.43
C LEU A 19 7.06 30.25 17.45
N THR A 20 6.47 30.47 18.63
CA THR A 20 5.33 31.39 18.77
C THR A 20 5.74 32.84 18.53
N ILE A 21 6.90 33.26 19.05
CA ILE A 21 7.48 34.59 18.80
C ILE A 21 7.77 34.77 17.31
N PHE A 22 8.41 33.77 16.68
CA PHE A 22 8.67 33.77 15.23
C PHE A 22 7.38 33.95 14.43
N ALA A 23 6.35 33.13 14.70
CA ALA A 23 5.07 33.21 14.01
C ALA A 23 4.40 34.58 14.19
N LYS A 24 4.49 35.17 15.40
CA LYS A 24 3.95 36.50 15.67
C LYS A 24 4.65 37.60 14.88
N LEU A 25 5.98 37.52 14.73
CA LEU A 25 6.78 38.50 13.97
C LEU A 25 6.64 38.35 12.46
N GLU A 26 6.48 37.12 11.95
CA GLU A 26 6.17 36.88 10.54
C GLU A 26 4.78 37.43 10.17
N GLY A 27 3.80 37.28 11.08
CA GLY A 27 2.43 37.74 10.87
C GLY A 27 1.63 36.85 9.91
N VAL A 28 0.30 36.92 10.04
CA VAL A 28 -0.63 36.00 9.35
C VAL A 28 -0.45 36.00 7.84
N ASN A 29 -0.34 37.17 7.21
CA ASN A 29 -0.27 37.26 5.74
C ASN A 29 0.98 36.58 5.17
N ARG A 30 2.14 36.70 5.83
CA ARG A 30 3.38 36.05 5.34
C ARG A 30 3.34 34.54 5.55
N LEU A 31 2.79 34.09 6.68
CA LEU A 31 2.62 32.66 6.97
C LEU A 31 1.62 32.02 6.01
N LEU A 32 0.47 32.65 5.77
CA LEU A 32 -0.53 32.16 4.83
C LEU A 32 0.02 32.08 3.40
N LYS A 33 0.74 33.11 2.94
CA LYS A 33 1.39 33.08 1.62
C LYS A 33 2.39 31.93 1.48
N ARG A 34 3.16 31.62 2.53
CA ARG A 34 4.08 30.47 2.53
C ARG A 34 3.33 29.14 2.52
N HIS A 35 2.22 29.05 3.25
CA HIS A 35 1.35 27.88 3.27
C HIS A 35 0.72 27.62 1.89
N GLU A 36 0.15 28.66 1.26
CA GLU A 36 -0.42 28.58 -0.09
C GLU A 36 0.63 28.17 -1.11
N ALA A 37 1.83 28.77 -1.08
CA ALA A 37 2.92 28.39 -1.99
C ALA A 37 3.38 26.93 -1.81
N ALA A 38 3.38 26.41 -0.58
CA ALA A 38 3.69 25.01 -0.32
C ALA A 38 2.62 24.07 -0.88
N TRP A 39 1.34 24.44 -0.78
CA TRP A 39 0.25 23.69 -1.40
C TRP A 39 0.28 23.77 -2.93
N GLU A 40 0.54 24.95 -3.51
CA GLU A 40 0.71 25.11 -4.96
C GLU A 40 1.82 24.20 -5.50
N ASP A 41 2.91 24.02 -4.74
CA ASP A 41 3.98 23.09 -5.12
C ASP A 41 3.54 21.62 -5.09
N LEU A 42 2.80 21.20 -4.05
CA LEU A 42 2.22 19.86 -3.96
C LEU A 42 1.21 19.58 -5.10
N TRP A 43 0.40 20.57 -5.47
CA TRP A 43 -0.59 20.46 -6.54
C TRP A 43 0.00 20.52 -7.96
N LYS A 44 1.32 20.66 -8.13
CA LYS A 44 1.98 20.46 -9.43
C LYS A 44 1.86 19.01 -9.92
N SER A 45 1.70 18.06 -9.00
CA SER A 45 1.24 16.70 -9.30
C SER A 45 -0.27 16.63 -9.04
N ASP A 46 -1.04 16.27 -10.06
CA ASP A 46 -2.50 16.29 -9.97
C ASP A 46 -3.15 15.27 -10.91
N ILE A 47 -4.41 14.94 -10.60
CA ILE A 47 -5.31 14.07 -11.38
C ILE A 47 -6.55 14.89 -11.75
N LEU A 48 -6.74 15.12 -13.04
CA LEU A 48 -7.87 15.87 -13.59
C LEU A 48 -8.78 14.96 -14.41
N ILE A 49 -10.06 14.94 -14.07
CA ILE A 49 -11.13 14.24 -14.76
C ILE A 49 -12.06 15.27 -15.39
N GLU A 50 -12.27 15.14 -16.69
CA GLU A 50 -13.28 15.92 -17.40
C GLU A 50 -14.59 15.12 -17.53
N GLY A 51 -15.72 15.74 -17.17
CA GLY A 51 -17.05 15.14 -17.32
C GLY A 51 -17.68 14.60 -16.03
N ASP A 52 -16.90 14.49 -14.94
CA ASP A 52 -17.39 14.00 -13.65
C ASP A 52 -16.85 14.81 -12.46
N LEU A 53 -17.58 15.88 -12.10
CA LEU A 53 -17.20 16.76 -10.99
C LEU A 53 -17.21 16.05 -9.63
N GLU A 54 -18.01 15.01 -9.48
CA GLU A 54 -18.12 14.25 -8.24
C GLU A 54 -16.88 13.39 -8.03
N ALA A 55 -16.46 12.65 -9.07
CA ALA A 55 -15.21 11.91 -9.08
C ALA A 55 -14.01 12.85 -8.88
N GLN A 56 -13.99 14.01 -9.56
CA GLN A 56 -12.93 15.01 -9.38
C GLN A 56 -12.80 15.45 -7.92
N ARG A 57 -13.91 15.78 -7.26
CA ARG A 57 -13.92 16.20 -5.86
C ARG A 57 -13.44 15.08 -4.94
N ALA A 58 -13.88 13.83 -5.16
CA ALA A 58 -13.46 12.69 -4.36
C ALA A 58 -11.94 12.46 -4.44
N ILE A 59 -11.37 12.54 -5.65
CA ILE A 59 -9.93 12.39 -5.89
C ILE A 59 -9.12 13.51 -5.25
N HIS A 60 -9.55 14.76 -5.43
CA HIS A 60 -8.87 15.89 -4.79
C HIS A 60 -8.96 15.83 -3.26
N SER A 61 -10.07 15.36 -2.70
CA SER A 61 -10.18 15.09 -1.25
C SER A 61 -9.20 14.01 -0.81
N ALA A 62 -9.08 12.90 -1.56
CA ALA A 62 -8.12 11.83 -1.28
C ALA A 62 -6.67 12.32 -1.30
N ILE A 63 -6.26 13.05 -2.33
CA ILE A 63 -4.92 13.63 -2.46
C ILE A 63 -4.64 14.59 -1.30
N TYR A 64 -5.57 15.51 -1.02
CA TYR A 64 -5.44 16.49 0.05
C TYR A 64 -5.18 15.83 1.41
N HIS A 65 -5.92 14.78 1.77
CA HIS A 65 -5.76 14.13 3.06
C HIS A 65 -4.44 13.36 3.14
N LEU A 66 -4.07 12.60 2.10
CA LEU A 66 -2.77 11.90 2.08
C LEU A 66 -1.60 12.87 2.23
N TYR A 67 -1.64 14.02 1.55
CA TYR A 67 -0.60 15.05 1.68
C TYR A 67 -0.65 15.77 3.03
N SER A 68 -1.83 15.99 3.61
CA SER A 68 -1.96 16.65 4.92
C SER A 68 -1.43 15.79 6.07
N PHE A 69 -1.45 14.45 5.91
CA PHE A 69 -0.99 13.50 6.92
C PHE A 69 0.49 13.14 6.78
N SER A 70 1.18 13.66 5.78
CA SER A 70 2.56 13.26 5.46
C SER A 70 3.45 14.45 5.12
N ARG A 71 4.77 14.22 5.21
CA ARG A 71 5.76 15.24 4.85
C ARG A 71 7.02 14.60 4.31
N GLU A 72 7.65 15.28 3.36
CA GLU A 72 9.00 14.96 2.94
C GLU A 72 9.99 15.16 4.10
N GLY A 73 10.96 14.25 4.23
CA GLY A 73 12.11 14.40 5.11
C GLY A 73 11.87 14.11 6.59
N ILE A 74 10.70 13.54 6.94
CA ILE A 74 10.42 13.04 8.30
C ILE A 74 10.26 11.53 8.25
N ALA A 75 10.97 10.77 9.08
CA ALA A 75 10.87 9.30 9.11
C ALA A 75 9.62 8.80 9.85
N TYR A 76 8.46 9.40 9.53
CA TYR A 76 7.13 8.99 9.98
C TYR A 76 6.31 8.44 8.80
N SER A 77 5.36 7.57 9.11
CA SER A 77 4.51 6.89 8.13
C SER A 77 3.02 7.12 8.43
N LEU A 78 2.14 6.55 7.61
CA LEU A 78 0.70 6.77 7.69
C LEU A 78 0.01 5.71 8.55
N SER A 79 -0.95 6.15 9.35
CA SER A 79 -1.96 5.28 9.96
C SER A 79 -3.16 5.14 9.01
N PRO A 80 -3.99 4.08 9.10
CA PRO A 80 -5.23 3.97 8.31
C PRO A 80 -6.17 5.17 8.46
N MET A 81 -6.13 5.85 9.61
CA MET A 81 -6.92 7.07 9.89
C MET A 81 -6.12 8.37 9.71
N GLY A 82 -4.87 8.28 9.23
CA GLY A 82 -3.94 9.39 9.16
C GLY A 82 -3.80 10.10 10.51
N LEU A 83 -3.99 11.42 10.52
CA LEU A 83 -4.03 12.24 11.73
C LEU A 83 -5.44 12.79 12.01
N SER A 84 -6.47 12.15 11.47
CA SER A 84 -7.85 12.64 11.55
C SER A 84 -8.61 12.21 12.81
N GLY A 85 -8.06 11.27 13.58
CA GLY A 85 -8.65 10.80 14.84
C GLY A 85 -7.80 9.72 15.50
N LEU A 86 -8.34 9.11 16.56
CA LEU A 86 -7.65 8.11 17.38
C LEU A 86 -7.88 6.66 16.93
N GLY A 87 -8.59 6.44 15.83
CA GLY A 87 -8.81 5.10 15.31
C GLY A 87 -7.48 4.42 14.98
N TYR A 88 -7.35 3.14 15.35
CA TYR A 88 -6.11 2.36 15.21
C TYR A 88 -4.89 2.96 15.92
N ASN A 89 -5.09 3.81 16.95
CA ASN A 89 -4.03 4.38 17.81
C ASN A 89 -2.93 5.17 17.08
N GLY A 90 -3.15 5.56 15.81
CA GLY A 90 -2.10 6.14 14.99
C GLY A 90 -1.02 5.13 14.55
N HIS A 91 -1.24 3.83 14.77
CA HIS A 91 -0.32 2.77 14.37
C HIS A 91 -0.27 2.63 12.84
N VAL A 92 0.87 2.13 12.34
CA VAL A 92 1.18 1.96 10.93
C VAL A 92 1.04 0.48 10.56
N PHE A 93 0.20 0.21 9.57
CA PHE A 93 -0.15 -1.13 9.08
C PHE A 93 0.33 -1.30 7.63
N TRP A 94 0.10 -2.49 7.05
CA TRP A 94 0.29 -2.76 5.62
C TRP A 94 -0.55 -1.85 4.71
N ASP A 95 -1.61 -1.25 5.24
CA ASP A 95 -2.39 -0.13 4.71
C ASP A 95 -1.50 0.91 4.02
N THR A 96 -0.41 1.29 4.67
CA THR A 96 0.55 2.24 4.11
C THR A 96 1.15 1.68 2.83
N GLU A 97 1.91 0.59 2.93
CA GLU A 97 2.75 0.14 1.83
C GLU A 97 1.96 -0.41 0.63
N LEU A 98 0.78 -1.00 0.84
CA LEU A 98 0.01 -1.60 -0.25
C LEU A 98 -1.08 -0.68 -0.80
N TRP A 99 -1.72 0.13 0.05
CA TRP A 99 -2.93 0.86 -0.35
C TRP A 99 -2.69 2.35 -0.56
N MET A 100 -1.99 3.03 0.35
CA MET A 100 -1.73 4.47 0.27
C MET A 100 -0.48 4.80 -0.54
N TYR A 101 0.58 4.04 -0.31
CA TYR A 101 1.93 4.27 -0.84
C TYR A 101 1.99 4.36 -2.37
N PRO A 102 1.31 3.51 -3.18
CA PRO A 102 1.45 3.58 -4.64
C PRO A 102 1.03 4.92 -5.23
N ALA A 103 -0.05 5.52 -4.71
CA ALA A 103 -0.52 6.83 -5.17
C ALA A 103 0.45 7.94 -4.77
N VAL A 104 0.92 7.93 -3.51
CA VAL A 104 1.91 8.90 -3.02
C VAL A 104 3.23 8.76 -3.78
N LEU A 105 3.71 7.55 -4.04
CA LEU A 105 4.92 7.30 -4.81
C LEU A 105 4.81 7.83 -6.25
N ALA A 106 3.66 7.66 -6.89
CA ALA A 106 3.46 8.16 -8.24
C ALA A 106 3.43 9.70 -8.31
N LEU A 107 2.83 10.37 -7.32
CA LEU A 107 2.62 11.83 -7.34
C LEU A 107 3.74 12.62 -6.64
N GLN A 108 4.25 12.08 -5.53
CA GLN A 108 5.20 12.70 -4.60
C GLN A 108 6.26 11.68 -4.11
N PRO A 109 7.19 11.23 -4.98
CA PRO A 109 8.23 10.27 -4.60
C PRO A 109 9.04 10.67 -3.36
N GLU A 110 9.24 11.96 -3.15
CA GLU A 110 10.00 12.51 -2.01
C GLU A 110 9.26 12.31 -0.69
N ILE A 111 7.93 12.46 -0.67
CA ILE A 111 7.09 12.12 0.48
C ILE A 111 7.04 10.60 0.67
N ALA A 112 6.91 9.82 -0.41
CA ALA A 112 6.89 8.37 -0.32
C ALA A 112 8.17 7.80 0.32
N ARG A 113 9.33 8.43 0.05
CA ARG A 113 10.61 8.07 0.68
C ARG A 113 10.52 8.10 2.21
N SER A 114 9.88 9.11 2.79
CA SER A 114 9.69 9.24 4.24
C SER A 114 9.06 7.99 4.88
N PHE A 115 8.07 7.38 4.20
CA PHE A 115 7.37 6.19 4.70
C PHE A 115 8.31 4.98 4.73
N LEU A 116 9.26 4.90 3.79
CA LEU A 116 10.25 3.85 3.77
C LEU A 116 11.37 4.08 4.80
N GLU A 117 11.80 5.33 4.99
CA GLU A 117 12.78 5.65 6.05
C GLU A 117 12.19 5.29 7.44
N TYR A 118 10.89 5.50 7.68
CA TYR A 118 10.21 5.02 8.90
C TYR A 118 10.42 3.52 9.14
N ARG A 119 10.22 2.68 8.11
CA ARG A 119 10.42 1.23 8.20
C ARG A 119 11.90 0.87 8.35
N PHE A 120 12.78 1.60 7.66
CA PHE A 120 14.23 1.37 7.72
C PHE A 120 14.79 1.64 9.11
N GLU A 121 14.39 2.74 9.77
CA GLU A 121 14.81 3.06 11.14
C GLU A 121 14.34 2.04 12.18
N ARG A 122 13.29 1.27 11.86
CA ARG A 122 12.70 0.23 12.73
C ARG A 122 13.12 -1.20 12.34
N LEU A 123 14.03 -1.35 11.38
CA LEU A 123 14.46 -2.65 10.88
C LEU A 123 15.04 -3.55 11.99
N GLU A 124 15.80 -2.99 12.93
CA GLU A 124 16.35 -3.77 14.04
C GLU A 124 15.28 -4.29 15.01
N ALA A 125 14.16 -3.57 15.19
CA ALA A 125 13.03 -4.07 15.97
C ALA A 125 12.35 -5.25 15.26
N ALA A 126 12.13 -5.15 13.95
CA ALA A 126 11.59 -6.23 13.13
C ALA A 126 12.49 -7.49 13.12
N LYS A 127 13.81 -7.33 13.14
CA LYS A 127 14.76 -8.44 13.26
C LYS A 127 14.70 -9.13 14.62
N LYS A 128 14.57 -8.36 15.71
CA LYS A 128 14.34 -8.91 17.06
C LYS A 128 13.01 -9.66 17.14
N ASN A 129 11.98 -9.17 16.47
CA ASN A 129 10.68 -9.82 16.40
C ASN A 129 10.78 -11.19 15.69
N ALA A 130 11.45 -11.24 14.53
CA ALA A 130 11.71 -12.49 13.81
C ALA A 130 12.47 -13.49 14.68
N PHE A 131 13.56 -13.04 15.32
CA PHE A 131 14.36 -13.87 16.20
C PHE A 131 13.55 -14.47 17.36
N SER A 132 12.66 -13.67 17.97
CA SER A 132 11.81 -14.12 19.08
C SER A 132 10.81 -15.21 18.67
N HIS A 133 10.43 -15.25 17.38
CA HIS A 133 9.58 -16.27 16.79
C HIS A 133 10.36 -17.45 16.18
N GLY A 134 11.70 -17.47 16.32
CA GLY A 134 12.55 -18.52 15.76
C GLY A 134 12.85 -18.37 14.26
N TYR A 135 12.50 -17.23 13.67
CA TYR A 135 12.78 -16.91 12.27
C TYR A 135 14.09 -16.11 12.11
N LYS A 136 14.58 -16.04 10.87
CA LYS A 136 15.69 -15.16 10.47
C LYS A 136 15.13 -13.89 9.82
N GLY A 137 16.02 -12.97 9.44
CA GLY A 137 15.62 -11.77 8.69
C GLY A 137 14.79 -10.80 9.54
N ALA A 138 13.90 -10.07 8.89
CA ALA A 138 13.02 -9.08 9.50
C ALA A 138 11.55 -9.52 9.43
N MET A 139 10.87 -9.57 10.58
CA MET A 139 9.43 -9.79 10.70
C MET A 139 8.81 -8.49 11.22
N PHE A 140 8.28 -7.68 10.31
CA PHE A 140 7.63 -6.43 10.71
C PHE A 140 6.36 -6.73 11.52
N PRO A 141 6.08 -5.93 12.56
CA PRO A 141 4.86 -6.08 13.35
C PRO A 141 3.63 -5.76 12.50
N TRP A 142 2.50 -6.38 12.82
CA TRP A 142 1.21 -6.06 12.20
C TRP A 142 0.82 -4.60 12.49
N GLU A 143 0.94 -4.19 13.75
CA GLU A 143 0.78 -2.81 14.19
C GLU A 143 2.12 -2.24 14.66
N SER A 144 2.63 -1.27 13.91
CA SER A 144 3.88 -0.58 14.25
C SER A 144 3.61 0.79 14.84
N SER A 145 4.24 1.11 15.97
CA SER A 145 4.31 2.48 16.50
C SER A 145 5.75 3.04 16.50
N ALA A 146 6.06 3.95 17.44
CA ALA A 146 7.30 4.71 17.47
C ALA A 146 8.56 3.81 17.54
N GLU A 147 8.55 2.77 18.36
CA GLU A 147 9.67 1.86 18.61
C GLU A 147 9.81 0.75 17.55
N GLY A 148 8.74 0.48 16.80
CA GLY A 148 8.69 -0.61 15.81
C GLY A 148 8.54 -2.01 16.40
N SER A 149 8.19 -2.14 17.68
CA SER A 149 7.73 -3.39 18.30
C SER A 149 6.34 -3.79 17.78
N GLU A 150 5.94 -5.02 18.08
CA GLU A 150 4.55 -5.46 17.89
C GLU A 150 3.65 -4.83 18.95
N ASP A 151 2.76 -3.93 18.50
CA ASP A 151 1.82 -3.21 19.35
C ASP A 151 0.37 -3.66 19.13
N THR A 152 0.14 -4.68 18.30
CA THR A 152 -1.19 -5.29 18.15
C THR A 152 -1.67 -5.82 19.50
N PRO A 153 -2.92 -5.52 19.90
CA PRO A 153 -3.48 -6.06 21.13
C PRO A 153 -3.39 -7.58 21.19
N VAL A 154 -2.97 -8.13 22.32
CA VAL A 154 -2.64 -9.56 22.49
C VAL A 154 -3.80 -10.54 22.22
N TRP A 155 -5.03 -10.05 22.16
CA TRP A 155 -6.22 -10.84 21.83
C TRP A 155 -6.47 -10.96 20.32
N ALA A 156 -5.82 -10.12 19.50
CA ALA A 156 -5.91 -10.19 18.04
C ALA A 156 -4.78 -11.07 17.49
N LEU A 157 -5.16 -12.15 16.79
CA LEU A 157 -4.19 -13.09 16.21
C LEU A 157 -3.43 -12.53 15.00
N THR A 158 -3.83 -11.34 14.51
CA THR A 158 -3.18 -10.66 13.38
C THR A 158 -1.72 -10.30 13.69
N GLY A 159 -1.42 -9.83 14.90
CA GLY A 159 -0.05 -9.57 15.36
C GLY A 159 0.89 -10.76 15.17
N PRO A 160 0.61 -11.92 15.78
CA PRO A 160 1.49 -13.08 15.67
C PRO A 160 1.41 -13.85 14.34
N PHE A 161 0.38 -13.69 13.50
CA PHE A 161 0.16 -14.60 12.34
C PHE A 161 -0.10 -13.92 10.99
N GLN A 162 -0.34 -12.63 10.93
CA GLN A 162 -0.62 -11.92 9.67
C GLN A 162 0.67 -11.37 9.03
N HIS A 163 1.59 -12.29 8.71
CA HIS A 163 2.96 -11.97 8.31
C HIS A 163 3.13 -11.30 6.95
N HIS A 164 2.08 -11.24 6.11
CA HIS A 164 2.17 -10.70 4.76
C HIS A 164 2.63 -9.22 4.74
N ILE A 165 2.42 -8.46 5.83
CA ILE A 165 2.93 -7.10 6.02
C ILE A 165 4.43 -6.98 5.78
N THR A 166 5.20 -7.99 6.20
CA THR A 166 6.65 -8.03 6.00
C THR A 166 7.00 -8.02 4.51
N GLY A 167 6.23 -8.75 3.71
CA GLY A 167 6.38 -8.73 2.27
C GLY A 167 5.83 -7.45 1.62
N CYS A 168 4.76 -6.83 2.15
CA CYS A 168 4.29 -5.52 1.71
C CYS A 168 5.37 -4.44 1.86
N VAL A 169 6.11 -4.45 2.98
CA VAL A 169 7.26 -3.56 3.18
C VAL A 169 8.33 -3.81 2.12
N GLY A 170 8.75 -5.06 1.90
CA GLY A 170 9.70 -5.38 0.84
C GLY A 170 9.20 -4.95 -0.55
N TRP A 171 7.92 -5.18 -0.86
CA TRP A 171 7.29 -4.76 -2.11
C TRP A 171 7.38 -3.24 -2.32
N ALA A 172 7.08 -2.43 -1.30
CA ALA A 172 7.14 -0.97 -1.39
C ALA A 172 8.57 -0.44 -1.60
N PHE A 173 9.56 -1.06 -0.95
CA PHE A 173 10.98 -0.72 -1.16
C PHE A 173 11.43 -0.97 -2.60
N TRP A 174 11.03 -2.10 -3.20
CA TRP A 174 11.32 -2.36 -4.60
C TRP A 174 10.60 -1.39 -5.54
N LYS A 175 9.33 -1.06 -5.25
CA LYS A 175 8.55 -0.11 -6.04
C LYS A 175 9.15 1.30 -6.03
N TYR A 176 9.75 1.71 -4.91
CA TYR A 176 10.50 2.97 -4.86
C TYR A 176 11.64 2.97 -5.86
N TYR A 177 12.51 1.95 -5.82
CA TYR A 177 13.61 1.82 -6.75
C TYR A 177 13.12 1.79 -8.21
N GLN A 178 12.09 0.98 -8.51
CA GLN A 178 11.50 0.93 -9.84
C GLN A 178 11.02 2.31 -10.32
N THR A 179 10.54 3.18 -9.43
CA THR A 179 10.05 4.51 -9.78
C THR A 179 11.17 5.55 -9.90
N THR A 180 12.18 5.51 -9.03
CA THR A 180 13.22 6.54 -8.93
C THR A 180 14.51 6.20 -9.68
N GLN A 181 14.72 4.91 -9.95
CA GLN A 181 15.93 4.33 -10.52
C GLN A 181 17.20 4.75 -9.73
N ASP A 182 17.04 4.99 -8.42
CA ASP A 182 18.11 5.43 -7.55
C ASP A 182 18.90 4.22 -7.01
N GLU A 183 19.97 3.85 -7.71
CA GLU A 183 20.84 2.74 -7.33
C GLU A 183 21.59 2.97 -6.02
N GLU A 184 21.89 4.23 -5.66
CA GLU A 184 22.58 4.53 -4.40
C GLU A 184 21.61 4.35 -3.21
N TRP A 185 20.37 4.82 -3.36
CA TRP A 185 19.31 4.51 -2.40
C TRP A 185 19.06 3.01 -2.33
N LEU A 186 19.04 2.30 -3.47
CA LEU A 186 18.91 0.85 -3.48
C LEU A 186 20.07 0.19 -2.71
N ARG A 187 21.31 0.64 -2.90
CA ARG A 187 22.47 0.09 -2.21
C ARG A 187 22.45 0.32 -0.70
N THR A 188 22.02 1.50 -0.27
CA THR A 188 22.16 1.96 1.13
C THR A 188 20.90 1.79 1.98
N ARG A 189 19.73 1.64 1.36
CA ARG A 189 18.42 1.48 2.02
C ARG A 189 17.62 0.31 1.46
N GLY A 190 17.46 0.27 0.14
CA GLY A 190 16.64 -0.71 -0.59
C GLY A 190 17.02 -2.16 -0.34
N TYR A 191 18.23 -2.52 -0.73
CA TYR A 191 18.74 -3.88 -0.70
C TYR A 191 18.94 -4.42 0.72
N PRO A 192 19.47 -3.66 1.71
CA PRO A 192 19.49 -4.13 3.09
C PRO A 192 18.10 -4.50 3.62
N MET A 193 17.07 -3.71 3.30
CA MET A 193 15.69 -4.05 3.65
C MET A 193 15.19 -5.32 2.94
N LEU A 194 15.29 -5.35 1.61
CA LEU A 194 14.82 -6.47 0.78
C LEU A 194 15.48 -7.80 1.16
N LYS A 195 16.78 -7.77 1.47
CA LYS A 195 17.54 -8.94 1.94
C LYS A 195 16.94 -9.49 3.23
N GLU A 196 16.72 -8.66 4.25
CA GLU A 196 16.19 -9.12 5.54
C GLU A 196 14.74 -9.62 5.41
N VAL A 197 13.92 -9.00 4.56
CA VAL A 197 12.57 -9.49 4.23
C VAL A 197 12.62 -10.86 3.54
N ALA A 198 13.53 -11.05 2.57
CA ALA A 198 13.70 -12.33 1.89
C ALA A 198 14.24 -13.43 2.81
N ASP A 199 15.18 -13.10 3.69
CA ASP A 199 15.72 -14.03 4.69
C ASP A 199 14.65 -14.46 5.70
N PHE A 200 13.69 -13.58 6.04
CA PHE A 200 12.51 -13.96 6.81
C PHE A 200 11.67 -15.00 6.09
N TRP A 201 11.22 -14.73 4.87
CA TRP A 201 10.39 -15.66 4.11
C TRP A 201 11.08 -17.00 3.85
N ALA A 202 12.38 -17.00 3.53
CA ALA A 202 13.16 -18.21 3.34
C ALA A 202 13.27 -19.07 4.61
N SER A 203 13.21 -18.45 5.79
CA SER A 203 13.20 -19.13 7.10
C SER A 203 11.80 -19.50 7.58
N ARG A 204 10.77 -18.77 7.15
CA ARG A 204 9.36 -18.95 7.54
C ARG A 204 8.69 -20.12 6.82
N VAL A 205 9.13 -20.42 5.61
CA VAL A 205 8.57 -21.51 4.79
C VAL A 205 8.99 -22.87 5.37
N GLU A 206 8.00 -23.73 5.56
CA GLU A 206 8.20 -25.13 5.96
C GLU A 206 8.61 -25.96 4.75
N ARG A 207 9.67 -26.76 4.89
CA ARG A 207 10.25 -27.57 3.81
C ARG A 207 9.99 -29.05 4.04
N ASN A 208 8.85 -29.52 3.56
CA ASN A 208 8.35 -30.89 3.76
C ASN A 208 8.89 -31.91 2.72
N GLY A 209 9.85 -31.49 1.90
CA GLY A 209 10.53 -32.30 0.88
C GLY A 209 10.69 -31.56 -0.46
N PRO A 210 11.32 -32.19 -1.47
CA PRO A 210 11.45 -31.59 -2.80
C PRO A 210 10.08 -31.23 -3.38
N GLY A 211 9.87 -29.96 -3.76
CA GLY A 211 8.59 -29.49 -4.31
C GLY A 211 7.45 -29.31 -3.30
N LYS A 212 7.69 -29.53 -2.00
CA LYS A 212 6.65 -29.50 -0.95
C LYS A 212 6.98 -28.45 0.08
N TYR A 213 6.64 -27.21 -0.24
CA TYR A 213 6.89 -26.06 0.60
C TYR A 213 5.55 -25.51 1.04
N ASP A 214 5.44 -25.10 2.28
CA ASP A 214 4.18 -24.64 2.85
C ASP A 214 4.40 -23.42 3.74
N ILE A 215 3.43 -22.52 3.75
CA ILE A 215 3.33 -21.46 4.75
C ILE A 215 2.02 -21.69 5.51
N ASN A 216 2.13 -22.43 6.61
CA ASN A 216 1.00 -22.85 7.42
C ASN A 216 0.74 -21.89 8.57
N ASN A 217 -0.46 -21.93 9.15
CA ASN A 217 -0.86 -21.13 10.31
C ASN A 217 -0.63 -19.62 10.08
N VAL A 218 -1.36 -19.05 9.13
CA VAL A 218 -1.34 -17.61 8.85
C VAL A 218 -2.74 -17.01 8.90
N ILE A 219 -2.79 -15.69 8.89
CA ILE A 219 -3.97 -14.91 8.57
C ILE A 219 -3.70 -14.20 7.23
N GLY A 220 -4.64 -14.29 6.29
CA GLY A 220 -4.54 -13.66 4.97
C GLY A 220 -4.92 -12.18 4.99
N ALA A 221 -5.16 -11.60 3.81
CA ALA A 221 -5.81 -10.29 3.73
C ALA A 221 -7.29 -10.36 4.16
N ASN A 222 -7.93 -11.51 3.93
CA ASN A 222 -9.22 -11.84 4.49
C ASN A 222 -9.08 -12.25 5.97
N GLU A 223 -9.15 -11.27 6.87
CA GLU A 223 -8.99 -11.47 8.33
C GLU A 223 -10.10 -12.28 9.00
N TRP A 224 -11.17 -12.64 8.28
CA TRP A 224 -12.22 -13.52 8.81
C TRP A 224 -11.83 -14.99 8.79
N GLN A 225 -10.69 -15.33 8.19
CA GLN A 225 -10.13 -16.68 8.23
C GLN A 225 -8.78 -16.67 8.94
N GLU A 226 -8.79 -17.30 10.11
CA GLU A 226 -7.63 -17.47 10.97
C GLU A 226 -7.13 -18.92 10.92
N ASN A 227 -5.86 -19.14 11.24
CA ASN A 227 -5.23 -20.47 11.29
C ASN A 227 -5.37 -21.22 9.95
N ILE A 228 -5.20 -20.48 8.84
CA ILE A 228 -5.28 -21.04 7.49
C ILE A 228 -3.89 -21.34 6.94
N ASP A 229 -3.84 -22.31 6.04
CA ASP A 229 -2.60 -22.77 5.42
C ASP A 229 -2.54 -22.35 3.95
N ASN A 230 -1.33 -22.00 3.50
CA ASN A 230 -1.05 -21.66 2.10
C ASN A 230 -2.00 -20.59 1.54
N ASN A 231 -2.21 -19.52 2.32
CA ASN A 231 -3.00 -18.38 1.87
C ASN A 231 -2.40 -17.78 0.59
N ALA A 232 -3.25 -17.58 -0.43
CA ALA A 232 -2.84 -17.15 -1.76
C ALA A 232 -2.06 -15.84 -1.69
N PHE A 233 -2.59 -14.82 -1.01
CA PHE A 233 -1.92 -13.52 -0.94
C PHE A 233 -0.59 -13.59 -0.18
N THR A 234 -0.56 -14.27 0.97
CA THR A 234 0.64 -14.45 1.77
C THR A 234 1.73 -15.17 0.98
N ASN A 235 1.40 -16.29 0.34
CA ASN A 235 2.31 -17.05 -0.50
C ASN A 235 2.79 -16.21 -1.69
N GLY A 236 1.86 -15.50 -2.35
CA GLY A 236 2.20 -14.62 -3.45
C GLY A 236 3.13 -13.47 -3.04
N MET A 237 2.90 -12.88 -1.88
CA MET A 237 3.74 -11.82 -1.35
C MET A 237 5.14 -12.35 -1.00
N ALA A 238 5.24 -13.52 -0.38
CA ALA A 238 6.52 -14.18 -0.10
C ALA A 238 7.32 -14.44 -1.39
N ILE A 239 6.69 -15.03 -2.40
CA ILE A 239 7.29 -15.27 -3.74
C ILE A 239 7.80 -13.96 -4.34
N THR A 240 6.99 -12.91 -4.26
CA THR A 240 7.33 -11.59 -4.82
C THR A 240 8.53 -10.98 -4.12
N ALA A 241 8.54 -10.97 -2.79
CA ALA A 241 9.62 -10.39 -1.99
C ALA A 241 10.96 -11.12 -2.19
N LEU A 242 10.94 -12.46 -2.23
CA LEU A 242 12.13 -13.29 -2.51
C LEU A 242 12.73 -12.95 -3.88
N ARG A 243 11.88 -12.82 -4.92
CA ARG A 243 12.31 -12.46 -6.28
C ARG A 243 12.85 -11.03 -6.36
N TYR A 244 12.21 -10.08 -5.68
CA TYR A 244 12.70 -8.70 -5.63
C TYR A 244 14.06 -8.57 -4.93
N ALA A 245 14.32 -9.32 -3.85
CA ALA A 245 15.64 -9.32 -3.22
C ALA A 245 16.73 -9.87 -4.16
N ALA A 246 16.42 -10.96 -4.89
CA ALA A 246 17.33 -11.50 -5.90
C ALA A 246 17.57 -10.51 -7.06
N GLN A 247 16.51 -9.83 -7.49
CA GLN A 247 16.60 -8.82 -8.54
C GLN A 247 17.41 -7.60 -8.11
N ALA A 248 17.20 -7.10 -6.88
CA ALA A 248 17.97 -6.01 -6.31
C ALA A 248 19.48 -6.35 -6.22
N ALA A 249 19.83 -7.57 -5.80
CA ALA A 249 21.21 -8.03 -5.79
C ALA A 249 21.82 -7.93 -7.20
N ARG A 250 21.13 -8.46 -8.21
CA ARG A 250 21.58 -8.42 -9.61
C ARG A 250 21.77 -7.00 -10.14
N VAL A 251 20.84 -6.09 -9.86
CA VAL A 251 20.96 -4.67 -10.22
C VAL A 251 22.23 -4.07 -9.64
N LEU A 252 22.54 -4.37 -8.38
CA LEU A 252 23.72 -3.84 -7.70
C LEU A 252 25.03 -4.56 -8.05
N GLY A 253 25.00 -5.54 -8.96
CA GLY A 253 26.16 -6.36 -9.33
C GLY A 253 26.59 -7.36 -8.24
N LEU A 254 25.68 -7.70 -7.32
CA LEU A 254 25.89 -8.68 -6.24
C LEU A 254 25.34 -10.05 -6.64
N GLU A 255 25.92 -11.11 -6.09
CA GLU A 255 25.36 -12.46 -6.24
C GLU A 255 24.13 -12.63 -5.32
N PRO A 256 22.94 -12.95 -5.87
CA PRO A 256 21.77 -13.23 -5.05
C PRO A 256 21.96 -14.52 -4.26
N ASN A 257 21.36 -14.61 -3.06
CA ASN A 257 21.30 -15.88 -2.34
C ASN A 257 20.49 -16.90 -3.18
N PRO A 258 21.08 -18.02 -3.61
CA PRO A 258 20.41 -18.97 -4.49
C PRO A 258 19.18 -19.62 -3.85
N ASP A 259 19.12 -19.66 -2.52
CA ASP A 259 17.97 -20.20 -1.80
C ASP A 259 16.71 -19.36 -2.00
N TRP A 260 16.82 -18.04 -2.24
CA TRP A 260 15.63 -17.19 -2.39
C TRP A 260 14.79 -17.57 -3.62
N GLU A 261 15.43 -17.74 -4.77
CA GLU A 261 14.74 -18.16 -6.00
C GLU A 261 14.27 -19.61 -5.92
N HIS A 262 15.05 -20.47 -5.25
CA HIS A 262 14.65 -21.85 -5.00
C HIS A 262 13.37 -21.91 -4.17
N VAL A 263 13.30 -21.21 -3.04
CA VAL A 263 12.10 -21.14 -2.19
C VAL A 263 10.93 -20.57 -2.98
N ALA A 264 11.12 -19.44 -3.67
CA ALA A 264 10.07 -18.77 -4.43
C ALA A 264 9.48 -19.67 -5.54
N ALA A 265 10.26 -20.60 -6.10
CA ALA A 265 9.79 -21.54 -7.10
C ALA A 265 8.99 -22.73 -6.52
N ASN A 266 9.09 -22.98 -5.21
CA ASN A 266 8.45 -24.13 -4.56
C ASN A 266 7.23 -23.75 -3.69
N ILE A 267 7.04 -22.48 -3.34
CA ILE A 267 5.84 -22.01 -2.62
C ILE A 267 4.60 -22.19 -3.52
N PRO A 268 3.52 -22.85 -3.04
CA PRO A 268 2.34 -23.13 -3.85
C PRO A 268 1.40 -21.94 -3.96
N ILE A 269 0.76 -21.79 -5.12
CA ILE A 269 -0.47 -21.01 -5.30
C ILE A 269 -1.59 -21.99 -5.62
N LEU A 270 -2.50 -22.19 -4.67
CA LEU A 270 -3.56 -23.19 -4.77
C LEU A 270 -4.64 -22.75 -5.76
N LYS A 271 -5.22 -23.73 -6.47
CA LYS A 271 -6.32 -23.53 -7.43
C LYS A 271 -7.47 -24.47 -7.10
N PHE A 272 -8.71 -24.03 -7.37
CA PHE A 272 -9.86 -24.91 -7.48
C PHE A 272 -9.74 -25.79 -8.75
N PRO A 273 -10.51 -26.91 -8.85
CA PRO A 273 -10.49 -27.78 -10.02
C PRO A 273 -10.80 -27.08 -11.35
N ASP A 274 -11.56 -25.98 -11.32
CA ASP A 274 -11.89 -25.16 -12.48
C ASP A 274 -10.78 -24.16 -12.87
N GLY A 275 -9.70 -24.08 -12.08
CA GLY A 275 -8.56 -23.17 -12.28
C GLY A 275 -8.65 -21.81 -11.59
N THR A 276 -9.75 -21.52 -10.88
CA THR A 276 -9.88 -20.32 -10.04
C THR A 276 -8.83 -20.34 -8.94
N THR A 277 -8.18 -19.21 -8.64
CA THR A 277 -7.28 -19.08 -7.48
C THR A 277 -8.03 -19.39 -6.20
N ARG A 278 -7.52 -20.33 -5.40
CA ARG A 278 -8.12 -20.69 -4.11
C ARG A 278 -7.43 -19.91 -3.01
N GLU A 279 -8.21 -19.19 -2.20
CA GLU A 279 -7.70 -18.27 -1.17
C GLU A 279 -6.78 -18.93 -0.15
N ASN A 280 -7.03 -20.19 0.23
CA ASN A 280 -6.17 -20.99 1.10
C ASN A 280 -6.54 -22.49 1.00
N ALA A 281 -5.83 -23.35 1.72
CA ALA A 281 -5.98 -24.80 1.65
C ALA A 281 -7.37 -25.32 2.09
N THR A 282 -8.07 -24.59 2.95
CA THR A 282 -9.39 -24.97 3.48
C THR A 282 -10.53 -24.15 2.90
N TYR A 283 -10.24 -23.10 2.13
CA TYR A 283 -11.25 -22.20 1.59
C TYR A 283 -12.28 -22.92 0.71
N ASP A 284 -13.56 -22.70 1.00
CA ASP A 284 -14.71 -23.37 0.41
C ASP A 284 -15.78 -22.38 -0.11
N GLY A 285 -15.39 -21.13 -0.34
CA GLY A 285 -16.21 -20.14 -1.02
C GLY A 285 -17.07 -19.25 -0.12
N VAL A 286 -16.70 -19.12 1.16
CA VAL A 286 -17.32 -18.16 2.10
C VAL A 286 -17.14 -16.70 1.66
N ILE A 287 -17.98 -15.82 2.22
CA ILE A 287 -17.85 -14.37 2.08
C ILE A 287 -16.51 -13.92 2.66
N ILE A 288 -15.88 -12.96 1.98
CA ILE A 288 -14.56 -12.44 2.32
C ILE A 288 -14.68 -10.99 2.80
N LYS A 289 -13.87 -10.62 3.80
CA LYS A 289 -13.83 -9.26 4.35
C LYS A 289 -13.41 -8.25 3.28
N GLN A 290 -12.38 -8.58 2.52
CA GLN A 290 -11.71 -7.73 1.53
C GLN A 290 -10.94 -8.57 0.51
N GLY A 291 -10.39 -7.94 -0.53
CA GLY A 291 -9.64 -8.64 -1.57
C GLY A 291 -8.41 -9.37 -1.04
N ASP A 292 -8.27 -10.64 -1.41
CA ASP A 292 -7.13 -11.51 -1.08
C ASP A 292 -6.54 -12.13 -2.35
N ALA A 293 -7.24 -13.09 -2.95
CA ALA A 293 -6.78 -13.76 -4.18
C ALA A 293 -6.57 -12.80 -5.37
N ASN A 294 -7.42 -11.77 -5.50
CA ASN A 294 -7.27 -10.78 -6.58
C ASN A 294 -5.99 -9.94 -6.45
N LEU A 295 -5.38 -9.87 -5.24
CA LEU A 295 -4.12 -9.16 -5.03
C LEU A 295 -2.95 -9.81 -5.78
N LEU A 296 -3.05 -11.11 -6.12
CA LEU A 296 -2.05 -11.80 -6.94
C LEU A 296 -2.02 -11.27 -8.37
N ALA A 297 -3.16 -10.83 -8.90
CA ALA A 297 -3.21 -10.22 -10.23
C ALA A 297 -2.74 -8.76 -10.17
N TYR A 298 -3.28 -7.99 -9.23
CA TYR A 298 -2.86 -6.61 -8.96
C TYR A 298 -2.85 -6.35 -7.46
N PRO A 299 -1.72 -5.92 -6.86
CA PRO A 299 -0.56 -5.35 -7.54
C PRO A 299 0.61 -6.33 -7.79
N LEU A 300 0.50 -7.60 -7.41
CA LEU A 300 1.66 -8.52 -7.41
C LEU A 300 2.08 -9.05 -8.78
N LYS A 301 1.18 -9.08 -9.77
CA LYS A 301 1.43 -9.63 -11.11
C LYS A 301 1.93 -11.08 -11.12
N ILE A 302 1.43 -11.90 -10.19
CA ILE A 302 1.61 -13.36 -10.17
C ILE A 302 0.60 -14.03 -11.11
N VAL A 303 -0.66 -13.59 -11.07
CA VAL A 303 -1.69 -14.04 -12.01
C VAL A 303 -1.77 -13.02 -13.14
N THR A 304 -1.21 -13.36 -14.30
CA THR A 304 -1.11 -12.44 -15.45
C THR A 304 -1.97 -12.84 -16.65
N ASP A 305 -2.46 -14.09 -16.69
CA ASP A 305 -3.34 -14.57 -17.75
C ASP A 305 -4.72 -13.91 -17.61
N GLU A 306 -5.18 -13.22 -18.65
CA GLU A 306 -6.45 -12.50 -18.65
C GLU A 306 -7.66 -13.39 -18.31
N LYS A 307 -7.70 -14.64 -18.79
CA LYS A 307 -8.82 -15.55 -18.49
C LYS A 307 -8.80 -15.97 -17.03
N ALA A 308 -7.63 -16.19 -16.45
CA ALA A 308 -7.48 -16.48 -15.03
C ALA A 308 -7.91 -15.28 -14.17
N ILE A 309 -7.49 -14.06 -14.55
CA ILE A 309 -7.89 -12.83 -13.83
C ILE A 309 -9.42 -12.66 -13.88
N ARG A 310 -10.05 -12.80 -15.06
CA ARG A 310 -11.50 -12.70 -15.20
C ARG A 310 -12.23 -13.73 -14.34
N LYS A 311 -11.75 -14.97 -14.34
CA LYS A 311 -12.31 -16.05 -13.52
C LYS A 311 -12.22 -15.74 -12.02
N ASP A 312 -11.07 -15.25 -11.56
CA ASP A 312 -10.90 -14.84 -10.17
C ASP A 312 -11.81 -13.64 -9.82
N LEU A 313 -11.98 -12.67 -10.71
CA LEU A 313 -12.91 -11.55 -10.50
C LEU A 313 -14.36 -12.02 -10.40
N GLU A 314 -14.83 -12.82 -11.36
CA GLU A 314 -16.18 -13.39 -11.40
C GLU A 314 -16.49 -14.23 -10.15
N TYR A 315 -15.48 -14.91 -9.60
CA TYR A 315 -15.63 -15.70 -8.39
C TYR A 315 -15.66 -14.83 -7.12
N TYR A 316 -14.70 -13.92 -6.93
CA TYR A 316 -14.52 -13.20 -5.67
C TYR A 316 -15.34 -11.92 -5.54
N GLU A 317 -15.63 -11.20 -6.63
CA GLU A 317 -16.46 -9.98 -6.56
C GLU A 317 -17.80 -10.20 -5.83
N PRO A 318 -18.64 -11.20 -6.15
CA PRO A 318 -19.91 -11.42 -5.45
C PRO A 318 -19.74 -11.92 -4.01
N ARG A 319 -18.52 -12.28 -3.60
CA ARG A 319 -18.20 -12.76 -2.24
C ARG A 319 -17.63 -11.66 -1.35
N MET A 320 -17.41 -10.46 -1.88
CA MET A 320 -17.00 -9.30 -1.07
C MET A 320 -18.12 -8.92 -0.10
N SER A 321 -17.80 -8.84 1.18
CA SER A 321 -18.75 -8.38 2.19
C SER A 321 -19.24 -6.96 1.91
N PRO A 322 -20.55 -6.67 2.05
CA PRO A 322 -21.06 -5.29 2.00
C PRO A 322 -20.58 -4.44 3.19
N GLU A 323 -20.17 -5.09 4.28
CA GLU A 323 -19.60 -4.45 5.48
C GLU A 323 -18.07 -4.40 5.43
N GLY A 324 -17.47 -4.84 4.32
CA GLY A 324 -16.03 -4.76 4.09
C GLY A 324 -15.53 -3.31 4.03
N PRO A 325 -14.22 -3.10 4.23
CA PRO A 325 -13.64 -1.77 4.20
C PRO A 325 -13.57 -1.19 2.77
N ALA A 326 -13.57 0.14 2.67
CA ALA A 326 -13.72 0.92 1.43
C ALA A 326 -12.76 0.51 0.30
N MET A 327 -11.54 0.11 0.64
CA MET A 327 -10.51 -0.19 -0.36
C MET A 327 -10.77 -1.50 -1.12
N GLY A 328 -11.61 -2.40 -0.62
CA GLY A 328 -11.83 -3.72 -1.21
C GLY A 328 -12.24 -3.69 -2.70
N HIS A 329 -13.10 -2.74 -3.08
CA HIS A 329 -13.56 -2.60 -4.47
C HIS A 329 -12.53 -1.96 -5.40
N SER A 330 -11.55 -1.25 -4.86
CA SER A 330 -10.60 -0.47 -5.67
C SER A 330 -9.64 -1.33 -6.50
N VAL A 331 -9.18 -2.46 -5.95
CA VAL A 331 -8.35 -3.44 -6.68
C VAL A 331 -9.15 -4.09 -7.80
N LEU A 332 -10.43 -4.42 -7.55
CA LEU A 332 -11.30 -4.98 -8.57
C LEU A 332 -11.53 -3.97 -9.70
N ALA A 333 -11.76 -2.70 -9.36
CA ALA A 333 -11.87 -1.61 -10.34
C ALA A 333 -10.61 -1.51 -11.21
N ALA A 334 -9.41 -1.55 -10.61
CA ALA A 334 -8.16 -1.50 -11.34
C ALA A 334 -7.99 -2.71 -12.29
N LEU A 335 -8.37 -3.90 -11.85
CA LEU A 335 -8.30 -5.12 -12.67
C LEU A 335 -9.27 -5.09 -13.84
N TYR A 336 -10.55 -4.73 -13.62
CA TYR A 336 -11.52 -4.58 -14.71
C TYR A 336 -11.08 -3.52 -15.74
N ALA A 337 -10.49 -2.41 -15.29
CA ALA A 337 -9.94 -1.39 -16.18
C ALA A 337 -8.81 -1.95 -17.06
N ARG A 338 -7.87 -2.69 -16.45
CA ARG A 338 -6.75 -3.35 -17.16
C ARG A 338 -7.22 -4.42 -18.15
N LEU A 339 -8.37 -5.01 -17.90
CA LEU A 339 -9.07 -5.95 -18.79
C LEU A 339 -9.91 -5.26 -19.87
N GLY A 340 -9.89 -3.93 -19.95
CA GLY A 340 -10.63 -3.14 -20.95
C GLY A 340 -12.12 -2.96 -20.65
N ASP A 341 -12.60 -3.37 -19.47
CA ASP A 341 -13.99 -3.18 -19.03
C ASP A 341 -14.12 -1.88 -18.21
N ALA A 342 -14.08 -0.76 -18.93
CA ALA A 342 -14.07 0.57 -18.33
C ALA A 342 -15.36 0.91 -17.56
N GLU A 343 -16.51 0.38 -17.98
CA GLU A 343 -17.79 0.63 -17.32
C GLU A 343 -17.88 -0.11 -16.00
N LYS A 344 -17.50 -1.40 -15.97
CA LYS A 344 -17.45 -2.17 -14.72
C LYS A 344 -16.40 -1.61 -13.76
N ALA A 345 -15.25 -1.19 -14.29
CA ALA A 345 -14.23 -0.51 -13.51
C ALA A 345 -14.76 0.77 -12.86
N HIS A 346 -15.51 1.59 -13.59
CA HIS A 346 -16.10 2.81 -13.06
C HIS A 346 -17.18 2.54 -12.01
N GLU A 347 -18.02 1.52 -12.19
CA GLU A 347 -18.98 1.07 -11.17
C GLU A 347 -18.27 0.74 -9.83
N LEU A 348 -17.20 -0.07 -9.90
CA LEU A 348 -16.43 -0.46 -8.72
C LEU A 348 -15.59 0.68 -8.13
N PHE A 349 -15.11 1.60 -8.96
CA PHE A 349 -14.48 2.85 -8.52
C PHE A 349 -15.47 3.69 -7.71
N VAL A 350 -16.71 3.89 -8.18
CA VAL A 350 -17.73 4.60 -7.41
C VAL A 350 -18.01 3.87 -6.09
N ARG A 351 -18.07 2.54 -6.09
CA ARG A 351 -18.23 1.73 -4.87
C ARG A 351 -17.05 1.81 -3.89
N SER A 352 -15.85 2.21 -4.33
CA SER A 352 -14.68 2.30 -3.44
C SER A 352 -14.67 3.53 -2.55
N TYR A 353 -15.50 4.54 -2.83
CA TYR A 353 -15.57 5.76 -2.00
C TYR A 353 -17.00 6.20 -1.68
N LYS A 354 -17.94 6.06 -2.61
CA LYS A 354 -19.26 6.71 -2.49
C LYS A 354 -20.11 6.20 -1.33
N PRO A 355 -20.22 4.89 -1.06
CA PRO A 355 -20.98 4.37 0.09
C PRO A 355 -20.40 4.79 1.45
N ASN A 356 -19.13 5.20 1.44
CA ASN A 356 -18.35 5.54 2.62
C ASN A 356 -18.30 7.07 2.85
N GLU A 357 -18.88 7.89 1.98
CA GLU A 357 -18.91 9.34 2.17
C GLU A 357 -19.84 9.74 3.33
N VAL A 358 -19.30 10.52 4.28
CA VAL A 358 -20.03 11.04 5.43
C VAL A 358 -20.39 12.51 5.20
N PRO A 359 -21.69 12.88 5.17
CA PRO A 359 -22.11 14.27 5.02
C PRO A 359 -21.80 15.12 6.27
N PRO A 360 -21.67 16.47 6.13
CA PRO A 360 -21.80 17.23 4.89
C PRO A 360 -20.50 17.36 4.09
N PHE A 361 -19.37 16.94 4.66
CA PHE A 361 -18.04 17.22 4.11
C PHE A 361 -17.50 16.13 3.19
N GLY A 362 -18.17 14.98 3.09
CA GLY A 362 -17.70 13.85 2.28
C GLY A 362 -16.43 13.23 2.84
N VAL A 363 -16.28 13.22 4.17
CA VAL A 363 -15.21 12.47 4.85
C VAL A 363 -15.39 10.99 4.53
N LEU A 364 -14.32 10.30 4.20
CA LEU A 364 -14.39 8.90 3.84
C LEU A 364 -14.33 8.03 5.10
N ALA A 365 -15.41 7.35 5.45
CA ALA A 365 -15.42 6.36 6.52
C ALA A 365 -14.82 5.02 6.06
N GLU A 366 -14.42 4.18 7.01
CA GLU A 366 -13.86 2.86 6.72
C GLU A 366 -14.86 1.90 6.05
N THR A 367 -16.07 1.82 6.60
CA THR A 367 -17.16 0.97 6.08
C THR A 367 -18.33 1.81 5.59
N ALA A 368 -19.14 1.23 4.71
CA ALA A 368 -20.32 1.90 4.19
C ALA A 368 -21.28 2.30 5.31
N GLY A 369 -21.71 3.56 5.34
CA GLY A 369 -22.55 4.10 6.42
C GLY A 369 -21.84 4.31 7.77
N GLY A 370 -20.51 4.12 7.84
CA GLY A 370 -19.73 4.39 9.05
C GLY A 370 -19.64 5.88 9.40
N THR A 371 -19.19 6.17 10.62
CA THR A 371 -19.01 7.54 11.15
C THR A 371 -17.57 7.81 11.61
N ASN A 372 -16.65 6.93 11.24
CA ASN A 372 -15.24 7.00 11.64
C ASN A 372 -14.56 8.27 11.07
N PRO A 373 -13.41 8.68 11.65
CA PRO A 373 -12.53 9.68 11.05
C PRO A 373 -12.11 9.32 9.62
N TYR A 374 -11.39 10.23 8.95
CA TYR A 374 -11.01 10.07 7.55
C TYR A 374 -10.12 8.84 7.34
N PHE A 375 -10.65 7.88 6.58
CA PHE A 375 -10.01 6.62 6.25
C PHE A 375 -9.07 6.77 5.06
N ALA A 376 -7.80 7.04 5.37
CA ALA A 376 -6.73 7.26 4.39
C ALA A 376 -6.46 6.00 3.53
N THR A 377 -6.66 4.80 4.06
CA THR A 377 -6.49 3.57 3.28
C THR A 377 -7.49 3.47 2.12
N GLY A 378 -8.76 3.82 2.37
CA GLY A 378 -9.79 3.87 1.32
C GLY A 378 -9.48 4.93 0.26
N ALA A 379 -8.92 6.07 0.68
CA ALA A 379 -8.47 7.13 -0.22
C ALA A 379 -7.33 6.64 -1.13
N GLY A 380 -6.33 5.96 -0.55
CA GLY A 380 -5.25 5.31 -1.29
C GLY A 380 -5.74 4.31 -2.33
N GLY A 381 -6.63 3.39 -1.93
CA GLY A 381 -7.25 2.44 -2.85
C GLY A 381 -7.99 3.14 -4.00
N THR A 382 -8.84 4.12 -3.68
CA THR A 382 -9.58 4.90 -4.69
C THR A 382 -8.64 5.57 -5.70
N LEU A 383 -7.53 6.15 -5.25
CA LEU A 383 -6.52 6.72 -6.14
C LEU A 383 -5.83 5.66 -7.00
N GLN A 384 -5.60 4.45 -6.48
CA GLN A 384 -5.04 3.37 -7.29
C GLN A 384 -5.97 2.92 -8.42
N ALA A 385 -7.28 2.83 -8.17
CA ALA A 385 -8.27 2.54 -9.20
C ALA A 385 -8.21 3.54 -10.37
N VAL A 386 -7.92 4.81 -10.07
CA VAL A 386 -7.75 5.85 -11.09
C VAL A 386 -6.37 5.80 -11.74
N LEU A 387 -5.28 5.87 -10.97
CA LEU A 387 -3.93 5.96 -11.51
C LEU A 387 -3.52 4.68 -12.26
N PHE A 388 -3.62 3.53 -11.61
CA PHE A 388 -3.09 2.25 -12.09
C PHE A 388 -4.15 1.35 -12.75
N GLY A 389 -5.43 1.74 -12.63
CA GLY A 389 -6.57 1.16 -13.34
C GLY A 389 -6.93 1.97 -14.58
N LEU A 390 -7.87 2.90 -14.43
CA LEU A 390 -8.45 3.69 -15.53
C LEU A 390 -7.41 4.53 -16.29
N GLY A 391 -6.40 5.05 -15.60
CA GLY A 391 -5.27 5.79 -16.17
C GLY A 391 -4.19 4.91 -16.79
N GLY A 392 -4.21 3.61 -16.49
CA GLY A 392 -3.32 2.62 -17.07
C GLY A 392 -1.86 2.76 -16.64
N LEU A 393 -1.54 3.51 -15.58
CA LEU A 393 -0.15 3.57 -15.11
C LEU A 393 0.33 2.21 -14.62
N GLU A 394 1.62 1.95 -14.81
CA GLU A 394 2.28 0.77 -14.28
C GLU A 394 3.72 1.09 -13.88
N ILE A 395 4.09 0.69 -12.65
CA ILE A 395 5.48 0.76 -12.16
C ILE A 395 6.21 -0.51 -12.61
N THR A 396 7.24 -0.34 -13.43
CA THR A 396 8.08 -1.40 -14.03
C THR A 396 9.54 -1.21 -13.68
N ASP A 397 10.39 -2.18 -14.04
CA ASP A 397 11.84 -2.07 -13.85
C ASP A 397 12.48 -0.91 -14.59
N THR A 398 11.81 -0.36 -15.62
CA THR A 398 12.29 0.79 -16.40
C THR A 398 11.55 2.09 -16.04
N GLY A 399 10.87 2.16 -14.89
CA GLY A 399 10.09 3.33 -14.49
C GLY A 399 8.58 3.18 -14.67
N ILE A 400 7.88 4.31 -14.57
CA ILE A 400 6.43 4.39 -14.77
C ILE A 400 6.13 4.44 -16.28
N VAL A 401 5.33 3.49 -16.75
CA VAL A 401 4.81 3.42 -18.12
C VAL A 401 3.28 3.53 -18.12
N GLN A 402 2.70 3.77 -19.29
CA GLN A 402 1.24 3.79 -19.46
C GLN A 402 0.81 2.64 -20.38
N LEU A 403 -0.01 1.75 -19.84
CA LEU A 403 -0.69 0.69 -20.56
C LEU A 403 -1.87 1.25 -21.35
N LYS A 404 -2.25 0.53 -22.42
CA LYS A 404 -3.47 0.86 -23.16
C LYS A 404 -4.68 0.65 -22.27
N THR A 405 -5.51 1.68 -22.12
CA THR A 405 -6.71 1.69 -21.29
C THR A 405 -7.86 2.41 -22.01
N ARG A 406 -9.05 2.40 -21.43
CA ARG A 406 -10.25 3.10 -21.91
C ARG A 406 -10.95 3.75 -20.73
N LEU A 407 -11.54 4.93 -20.97
CA LEU A 407 -12.35 5.62 -19.98
C LEU A 407 -13.81 5.14 -20.03
N PRO A 408 -14.53 5.20 -18.90
CA PRO A 408 -15.98 5.06 -18.90
C PRO A 408 -16.61 6.21 -19.68
N LYS A 409 -17.80 5.99 -20.26
CA LYS A 409 -18.52 6.99 -21.06
C LYS A 409 -18.72 8.35 -20.37
N LYS A 410 -18.79 8.35 -19.03
CA LYS A 410 -18.99 9.56 -18.23
C LYS A 410 -17.75 10.48 -18.25
N TRP A 411 -16.55 9.94 -18.46
CA TRP A 411 -15.31 10.70 -18.44
C TRP A 411 -14.86 11.01 -19.86
N ARG A 412 -14.71 12.30 -20.18
CA ARG A 412 -14.21 12.78 -21.48
C ARG A 412 -12.70 12.74 -21.58
N SER A 413 -12.01 12.93 -20.46
CA SER A 413 -10.56 12.83 -20.38
C SER A 413 -10.13 12.56 -18.94
N LEU A 414 -8.96 11.93 -18.80
CA LEU A 414 -8.25 11.73 -17.55
C LEU A 414 -6.79 12.17 -17.77
N LYS A 415 -6.36 13.20 -17.06
CA LYS A 415 -4.99 13.73 -17.13
C LYS A 415 -4.30 13.58 -15.78
N MET A 416 -3.14 12.95 -15.79
CA MET A 416 -2.31 12.74 -14.60
C MET A 416 -0.99 13.46 -14.81
N THR A 417 -0.65 14.41 -13.94
CA THR A 417 0.50 15.32 -14.09
C THR A 417 1.48 15.16 -12.94
N GLY A 418 2.74 15.52 -13.18
CA GLY A 418 3.78 15.45 -12.15
C GLY A 418 4.14 14.03 -11.73
N ILE A 419 3.95 13.04 -12.60
CA ILE A 419 4.10 11.62 -12.27
C ILE A 419 5.57 11.19 -12.28
N GLY A 420 6.00 10.57 -11.17
CA GLY A 420 7.34 10.06 -10.94
C GLY A 420 8.41 11.15 -10.87
N LYS A 421 9.68 10.72 -10.78
CA LYS A 421 10.85 11.61 -10.66
C LYS A 421 10.99 12.60 -11.82
N GLU A 422 10.60 12.18 -13.03
CA GLU A 422 10.64 13.01 -14.24
C GLU A 422 9.42 13.95 -14.38
N LYS A 423 8.50 13.96 -13.40
CA LYS A 423 7.30 14.82 -13.36
C LYS A 423 6.47 14.73 -14.67
N LYS A 424 6.31 13.52 -15.22
CA LYS A 424 5.66 13.27 -16.51
C LYS A 424 4.16 13.57 -16.48
N THR A 425 3.61 13.86 -17.65
CA THR A 425 2.16 13.96 -17.86
C THR A 425 1.68 12.80 -18.71
N PHE A 426 0.62 12.14 -18.26
CA PHE A 426 -0.09 11.07 -18.95
C PHE A 426 -1.55 11.47 -19.17
N GLU A 427 -2.13 11.06 -20.28
CA GLU A 427 -3.50 11.42 -20.64
C GLU A 427 -4.22 10.23 -21.28
N VAL A 428 -5.51 10.08 -20.98
CA VAL A 428 -6.44 9.16 -21.65
C VAL A 428 -7.63 10.00 -22.13
N LYS A 429 -8.10 9.75 -23.36
CA LYS A 429 -9.23 10.43 -24.00
C LYS A 429 -10.28 9.44 -24.45
#